data_AF-A0A2M7CI41-F1
#
_entry.id   AF-A0A2M7CI41-F1
#
_cell.length_a   1.000
_cell.length_b   1.000
_cell.length_c   1.000
_cell.angle_alpha   90.00
_cell.angle_beta   90.00
_cell.angle_gamma   90.00
#
_symmetry.space_group_name_H-M   'P 1'
#
loop_
_entity.id
_entity.type
_entity.pdbx_description
1 polymer ?
#
loop_
_entity_poly.entity_id
_entity_poly.type
_entity_poly.pdbx_seq_one_letter_code
_entity_poly.pdbx_strand_id
1 'polypeptide(L)'
;MNPEHSHQETETASSLPNYIGMYAIPGYEAISPKGYYRYIRNEDQLPLIVAQAEENQAKKDKSFAWWENQIEQTPDNKRAGLIRQGLNNPDPAVQLACADMINRAPDNERAGLIRQGLDNHNPAVQRACARMVWQSPDNEQAGLRTKVLEIIRQGLNNPDPAVQRACVDMINRAPDNEQAGLRTKALEIIRQGLNNPDPTVQLACADMINRAPDNEQAGLIRQGLDNHEPAVQRACADMIGWAPDNERAGLRTKVLEIIRQGLDNPDPAVQRAWVDMIKQAPSNERAGLIRQGLDNHEPAVQRACANMIEWAPVNERAGLRTKVLETIQRGLDNPDPAVQRACADMIKWEPDNEKAGLIRQGLDNSDPAVLRACVDMIWRTPNNEQAELVKVLKEKGLTSLVIEPPLYKGSNMTPGRFQRAKFTKTGSETTLLGGELEGKAIVRQLTLEAFLTWKKLYDDHQLWHNNGFDYVPIEPIFSFRLNRRTGLVDVYTGVLDLNLADWKKISHEIITDENIPDNFISELEQDRDRILKVLDEMHIIHGHAHDANFCLRFERKRGNPVFSKKPRIYLIDFDQAISP
;
A
#
# COMPACT_ATOMS: atom_id res chain seq x y z
N MET A 1 56.91 -20.33 -9.73
CA MET A 1 57.36 -19.48 -8.61
C MET A 1 56.59 -18.18 -8.67
N ASN A 2 55.54 -18.07 -7.85
CA ASN A 2 54.91 -16.82 -7.45
C ASN A 2 54.26 -17.14 -6.09
N PRO A 3 54.62 -16.46 -4.99
CA PRO A 3 54.23 -16.91 -3.66
C PRO A 3 52.80 -16.50 -3.32
N GLU A 4 52.06 -17.46 -2.79
CA GLU A 4 50.83 -17.28 -2.05
C GLU A 4 51.09 -16.36 -0.85
N HIS A 5 50.45 -15.19 -0.83
CA HIS A 5 50.29 -14.43 0.41
C HIS A 5 49.06 -14.97 1.14
N SER A 6 49.29 -16.00 1.95
CA SER A 6 48.41 -16.35 3.07
C SER A 6 48.53 -15.26 4.14
N HIS A 7 47.58 -14.33 4.17
CA HIS A 7 47.32 -13.59 5.40
C HIS A 7 46.57 -14.51 6.34
N GLN A 8 47.31 -15.22 7.19
CA GLN A 8 46.79 -15.73 8.45
C GLN A 8 46.41 -14.53 9.32
N GLU A 9 45.13 -14.17 9.34
CA GLU A 9 44.55 -13.36 10.43
C GLU A 9 44.56 -14.22 11.70
N THR A 10 45.59 -14.04 12.52
CA THR A 10 45.56 -14.49 13.91
C THR A 10 44.57 -13.62 14.68
N GLU A 11 43.30 -14.03 14.72
CA GLU A 11 42.29 -13.49 15.65
C GLU A 11 42.73 -13.81 17.08
N THR A 12 43.50 -12.93 17.71
CA THR A 12 43.55 -12.86 19.16
C THR A 12 42.16 -12.45 19.64
N ALA A 13 41.50 -13.33 20.39
CA ALA A 13 40.23 -13.07 21.06
C ALA A 13 40.37 -11.87 22.02
N SER A 14 40.22 -10.65 21.51
CA SER A 14 40.12 -9.46 22.34
C SER A 14 38.77 -9.50 23.04
N SER A 15 38.75 -9.39 24.36
CA SER A 15 37.52 -9.16 25.11
C SER A 15 36.79 -7.96 24.52
N LEU A 16 35.51 -8.15 24.18
CA LEU A 16 34.64 -7.05 23.73
C LEU A 16 34.60 -5.94 24.79
N PRO A 17 34.48 -4.66 24.39
CA PRO A 17 34.27 -3.59 25.35
C PRO A 17 33.03 -3.84 26.24
N ASN A 18 33.09 -3.44 27.51
CA ASN A 18 32.00 -3.68 28.46
C ASN A 18 30.67 -3.05 28.03
N TYR A 19 30.72 -1.90 27.33
CA TYR A 19 29.52 -1.21 26.85
C TYR A 19 28.74 -2.00 25.78
N ILE A 20 29.35 -3.02 25.15
CA ILE A 20 28.69 -3.86 24.14
C ILE A 20 27.44 -4.55 24.70
N GLY A 21 27.37 -4.77 26.02
CA GLY A 21 26.17 -5.28 26.68
C GLY A 21 24.92 -4.41 26.48
N MET A 22 25.09 -3.08 26.31
CA MET A 22 23.97 -2.16 26.07
C MET A 22 23.31 -2.34 24.69
N TYR A 23 23.99 -3.01 23.76
CA TYR A 23 23.50 -3.30 22.42
C TYR A 23 22.86 -4.69 22.29
N ALA A 24 22.79 -5.46 23.38
CA ALA A 24 22.14 -6.76 23.38
C ALA A 24 20.64 -6.62 23.14
N ILE A 25 20.07 -7.42 22.23
CA ILE A 25 18.64 -7.44 21.93
C ILE A 25 18.06 -8.75 22.46
N PRO A 26 17.03 -8.74 23.32
CA PRO A 26 16.44 -9.96 23.85
C PRO A 26 16.03 -10.94 22.74
N GLY A 27 16.43 -12.21 22.87
CA GLY A 27 16.13 -13.25 21.87
C GLY A 27 16.97 -13.22 20.60
N TYR A 28 17.97 -12.34 20.51
CA TYR A 28 19.03 -12.42 19.50
C TYR A 28 20.28 -13.06 20.11
N GLU A 29 21.15 -13.60 19.25
CA GLU A 29 22.49 -14.00 19.67
C GLU A 29 23.26 -12.78 20.19
N ALA A 30 24.10 -13.00 21.21
CA ALA A 30 24.99 -11.96 21.71
C ALA A 30 25.91 -11.48 20.59
N ILE A 31 26.25 -10.19 20.61
CA ILE A 31 27.18 -9.59 19.64
C ILE A 31 28.52 -10.33 19.75
N SER A 32 28.91 -11.02 18.68
CA SER A 32 30.20 -11.69 18.61
C SER A 32 31.33 -10.68 18.31
N PRO A 33 32.60 -10.99 18.67
CA PRO A 33 33.75 -10.20 18.25
C PRO A 33 33.76 -9.94 16.73
N LYS A 34 33.44 -10.96 15.94
CA LYS A 34 33.31 -10.85 14.47
C LYS A 34 32.22 -9.87 14.04
N GLY A 35 31.07 -9.86 14.71
CA GLY A 35 29.99 -8.91 14.45
C GLY A 35 30.40 -7.47 14.77
N TYR A 36 31.06 -7.27 15.91
CA TYR A 36 31.59 -5.97 16.31
C TYR A 36 32.65 -5.45 15.32
N TYR A 37 33.65 -6.25 14.96
CA TYR A 37 34.69 -5.83 14.02
C TYR A 37 34.15 -5.57 12.61
N ARG A 38 33.08 -6.27 12.21
CA ARG A 38 32.38 -5.95 10.97
C ARG A 38 31.76 -4.55 11.02
N TYR A 39 31.05 -4.21 12.11
CA TYR A 39 30.50 -2.86 12.30
C TYR A 39 31.61 -1.79 12.24
N ILE A 40 32.72 -2.00 12.94
CA ILE A 40 33.88 -1.08 12.90
C ILE A 40 34.43 -0.94 11.46
N ARG A 41 34.54 -2.02 10.69
CA ARG A 41 34.97 -1.92 9.28
C ARG A 41 33.98 -1.12 8.42
N ASN A 42 32.69 -1.13 8.73
CA ASN A 42 31.70 -0.27 8.07
C ASN A 42 31.93 1.21 8.43
N GLU A 43 32.37 1.52 9.66
CA GLU A 43 32.77 2.90 10.07
C GLU A 43 33.90 3.46 9.22
N ASP A 44 34.93 2.66 8.94
CA ASP A 44 36.07 3.08 8.12
C ASP A 44 35.64 3.53 6.71
N GLN A 45 34.48 3.06 6.23
CA GLN A 45 33.93 3.42 4.92
C GLN A 45 33.01 4.65 4.96
N LEU A 46 32.65 5.16 6.14
CA LEU A 46 31.69 6.24 6.29
C LEU A 46 32.06 7.52 5.52
N PRO A 47 33.32 8.01 5.52
CA PRO A 47 33.68 9.21 4.76
C PRO A 47 33.44 9.05 3.25
N LEU A 48 33.67 7.85 2.71
CA LEU A 48 33.42 7.55 1.29
C LEU A 48 31.92 7.50 0.97
N ILE A 49 31.12 7.00 1.91
CA ILE A 49 29.65 6.97 1.80
C ILE A 49 29.09 8.39 1.76
N VAL A 50 29.55 9.26 2.66
CA VAL A 50 29.14 10.68 2.75
C VAL A 50 29.44 11.40 1.44
N ALA A 51 30.69 11.39 0.99
CA ALA A 51 31.11 12.09 -0.22
C ALA A 51 30.30 11.65 -1.47
N GLN A 52 30.03 10.35 -1.60
CA GLN A 52 29.32 9.82 -2.76
C GLN A 52 27.80 10.08 -2.70
N ALA A 53 27.19 10.18 -1.52
CA ALA A 53 25.78 10.50 -1.36
C ALA A 53 25.49 11.98 -1.60
N GLU A 54 26.37 12.89 -1.17
CA GLU A 54 26.27 14.33 -1.47
C GLU A 54 26.28 14.61 -2.98
N GLU A 55 27.14 13.93 -3.73
CA GLU A 55 27.17 14.02 -5.20
C GLU A 55 25.85 13.60 -5.87
N ASN A 56 25.13 12.65 -5.25
CA ASN A 56 23.86 12.13 -5.78
C ASN A 56 22.67 13.02 -5.40
N GLN A 57 22.68 13.66 -4.22
CA GLN A 57 21.61 14.55 -3.79
C GLN A 57 21.51 15.81 -4.66
N ALA A 58 22.65 16.39 -5.06
CA ALA A 58 22.70 17.52 -5.98
C ALA A 58 22.00 17.26 -7.34
N LYS A 59 21.79 15.98 -7.71
CA LYS A 59 21.05 15.57 -8.92
C LYS A 59 19.53 15.48 -8.68
N LYS A 60 19.05 15.32 -7.44
CA LYS A 60 17.63 15.13 -7.06
C LYS A 60 16.84 16.40 -6.76
N ASP A 61 17.48 17.53 -6.46
CA ASP A 61 16.85 18.82 -6.10
C ASP A 61 16.12 19.52 -7.29
N LYS A 62 15.55 18.74 -8.20
CA LYS A 62 14.77 19.17 -9.38
C LYS A 62 13.45 18.38 -9.53
N SER A 63 12.92 17.77 -8.46
CA SER A 63 11.76 16.85 -8.46
C SER A 63 10.39 17.53 -8.21
N PHE A 64 9.29 16.79 -8.41
CA PHE A 64 7.88 17.23 -8.25
C PHE A 64 7.56 17.95 -6.93
N ALA A 65 7.87 17.35 -5.78
CA ALA A 65 7.48 17.87 -4.46
C ALA A 65 8.12 19.23 -4.15
N TRP A 66 9.28 19.49 -4.76
CA TRP A 66 9.93 20.79 -4.68
C TRP A 66 9.10 21.86 -5.39
N TRP A 67 8.58 21.59 -6.60
CA TRP A 67 7.79 22.56 -7.37
C TRP A 67 6.48 22.96 -6.67
N GLU A 68 5.77 21.99 -6.10
CA GLU A 68 4.52 22.25 -5.37
C GLU A 68 4.76 23.17 -4.18
N ASN A 69 5.71 22.81 -3.33
CA ASN A 69 6.09 23.60 -2.15
C ASN A 69 6.54 25.02 -2.53
N GLN A 70 7.39 25.15 -3.56
CA GLN A 70 7.85 26.46 -4.02
C GLN A 70 6.72 27.34 -4.55
N ILE A 71 5.76 26.80 -5.31
CA ILE A 71 4.62 27.57 -5.82
C ILE A 71 3.72 28.03 -4.67
N GLU A 72 3.46 27.18 -3.68
CA GLU A 72 2.59 27.53 -2.54
C GLU A 72 3.20 28.62 -1.66
N GLN A 73 4.50 28.51 -1.35
CA GLN A 73 5.24 29.47 -0.52
C GLN A 73 5.56 30.78 -1.25
N THR A 74 5.50 30.79 -2.58
CA THR A 74 5.79 31.98 -3.38
C THR A 74 4.63 32.99 -3.31
N PRO A 75 4.94 34.30 -3.14
CA PRO A 75 3.92 35.35 -3.19
C PRO A 75 3.08 35.30 -4.46
N ASP A 76 1.79 35.61 -4.35
CA ASP A 76 0.80 35.38 -5.41
C ASP A 76 1.20 35.97 -6.77
N ASN A 77 1.73 37.19 -6.77
CA ASN A 77 2.21 37.89 -7.96
C ASN A 77 3.42 37.25 -8.67
N LYS A 78 4.08 36.27 -8.05
CA LYS A 78 5.24 35.54 -8.61
C LYS A 78 4.92 34.10 -8.99
N ARG A 79 3.78 33.55 -8.54
CA ARG A 79 3.40 32.15 -8.79
C ARG A 79 3.27 31.82 -10.27
N ALA A 80 2.72 32.75 -11.06
CA ALA A 80 2.59 32.57 -12.50
C ALA A 80 3.95 32.34 -13.19
N GLY A 81 5.02 32.99 -12.71
CA GLY A 81 6.38 32.80 -13.23
C GLY A 81 6.92 31.39 -12.97
N LEU A 82 6.71 30.85 -11.76
CA LEU A 82 7.12 29.48 -11.42
C LEU A 82 6.32 28.44 -12.18
N ILE A 83 4.99 28.60 -12.27
CA ILE A 83 4.13 27.68 -13.02
C ILE A 83 4.56 27.67 -14.50
N ARG A 84 4.85 28.84 -15.08
CA ARG A 84 5.36 28.95 -16.46
C ARG A 84 6.68 28.20 -16.67
N GLN A 85 7.59 28.24 -15.70
CA GLN A 85 8.85 27.49 -15.74
C GLN A 85 8.59 25.98 -15.64
N GLY A 86 7.73 25.55 -14.72
CA GLY A 86 7.38 24.15 -14.55
C GLY A 86 6.67 23.55 -15.76
N LEU A 87 5.78 24.30 -16.42
CA LEU A 87 5.15 23.90 -17.69
C LEU A 87 6.16 23.69 -18.83
N ASN A 88 7.34 24.30 -18.76
CA ASN A 88 8.45 24.15 -19.72
C ASN A 88 9.54 23.18 -19.23
N ASN A 89 9.36 22.55 -18.07
CA ASN A 89 10.33 21.62 -17.52
C ASN A 89 10.45 20.38 -18.42
N PRO A 90 11.65 19.80 -18.63
CA PRO A 90 11.79 18.57 -19.41
C PRO A 90 11.06 17.36 -18.82
N ASP A 91 10.74 17.35 -17.52
CA ASP A 91 10.03 16.27 -16.84
C ASP A 91 8.50 16.38 -17.03
N PRO A 92 7.84 15.41 -17.71
CA PRO A 92 6.40 15.39 -17.89
C PRO A 92 5.60 15.41 -16.57
N ALA A 93 6.15 14.85 -15.49
CA ALA A 93 5.48 14.85 -14.18
C ALA A 93 5.42 16.26 -13.59
N VAL A 94 6.51 17.03 -13.75
CA VAL A 94 6.56 18.44 -13.32
C VAL A 94 5.61 19.29 -14.16
N GLN A 95 5.57 19.07 -15.48
CA GLN A 95 4.64 19.80 -16.36
C GLN A 95 3.18 19.57 -15.94
N LEU A 96 2.79 18.32 -15.69
CA LEU A 96 1.43 17.96 -15.27
C LEU A 96 1.06 18.59 -13.92
N ALA A 97 1.98 18.52 -12.96
CA ALA A 97 1.81 19.15 -11.66
C ALA A 97 1.56 20.65 -11.76
N CYS A 98 2.39 21.36 -12.53
CA CYS A 98 2.23 22.78 -12.73
C CYS A 98 0.93 23.12 -13.48
N ALA A 99 0.46 22.27 -14.38
CA ALA A 99 -0.83 22.42 -15.04
C ALA A 99 -2.02 22.31 -14.06
N ASP A 100 -1.97 21.35 -13.12
CA ASP A 100 -3.00 21.20 -12.08
C ASP A 100 -3.00 22.35 -11.05
N MET A 101 -1.88 23.08 -10.93
CA MET A 101 -1.71 24.22 -10.02
C MET A 101 -2.00 25.59 -10.66
N ILE A 102 -2.45 25.67 -11.91
CA ILE A 102 -2.72 26.96 -12.58
C ILE A 102 -3.71 27.84 -11.80
N ASN A 103 -4.68 27.22 -11.11
CA ASN A 103 -5.63 27.94 -10.26
C ASN A 103 -4.97 28.70 -9.09
N ARG A 104 -3.74 28.36 -8.70
CA ARG A 104 -2.96 29.08 -7.68
C ARG A 104 -2.30 30.36 -8.21
N ALA A 105 -2.33 30.60 -9.53
CA ALA A 105 -1.87 31.86 -10.11
C ALA A 105 -2.94 32.97 -10.00
N PRO A 106 -2.53 34.25 -10.06
CA PRO A 106 -3.45 35.38 -10.18
C PRO A 106 -4.42 35.23 -11.36
N ASP A 107 -5.68 35.62 -11.18
CA ASP A 107 -6.77 35.40 -12.14
C ASP A 107 -6.42 35.89 -13.56
N ASN A 108 -5.77 37.04 -13.67
CA ASN A 108 -5.37 37.66 -14.94
C ASN A 108 -4.25 36.91 -15.69
N GLU A 109 -3.45 36.10 -15.01
CA GLU A 109 -2.36 35.31 -15.61
C GLU A 109 -2.82 33.91 -16.05
N ARG A 110 -3.93 33.41 -15.49
CA ARG A 110 -4.38 32.01 -15.72
C ARG A 110 -4.64 31.71 -17.19
N ALA A 111 -5.28 32.61 -17.92
CA ALA A 111 -5.56 32.39 -19.34
C ALA A 111 -4.29 32.15 -20.17
N GLY A 112 -3.20 32.88 -19.87
CA GLY A 112 -1.91 32.70 -20.50
C GLY A 112 -1.26 31.35 -20.18
N LEU A 113 -1.32 30.92 -18.91
CA LEU A 113 -0.80 29.64 -18.46
C LEU A 113 -1.59 28.46 -19.05
N ILE A 114 -2.92 28.56 -19.10
CA ILE A 114 -3.78 27.54 -19.73
C ILE A 114 -3.42 27.43 -21.21
N ARG A 115 -3.29 28.56 -21.91
CA ARG A 115 -2.91 28.58 -23.33
C ARG A 115 -1.57 27.88 -23.57
N GLN A 116 -0.57 28.14 -22.72
CA GLN A 116 0.73 27.48 -22.78
C GLN A 116 0.64 25.97 -22.53
N GLY A 117 -0.11 25.54 -21.52
CA GLY A 117 -0.28 24.12 -21.24
C GLY A 117 -1.13 23.38 -22.29
N LEU A 118 -2.05 24.08 -22.96
CA LEU A 118 -2.75 23.56 -24.15
C LEU A 118 -1.82 23.39 -25.36
N ASP A 119 -0.75 24.20 -25.47
CA ASP A 119 0.30 24.05 -26.50
C ASP A 119 1.34 22.97 -26.15
N ASN A 120 1.24 22.35 -24.98
CA ASN A 120 2.19 21.32 -24.57
C ASN A 120 2.03 20.06 -25.43
N HIS A 121 3.13 19.33 -25.66
CA HIS A 121 3.13 18.10 -26.47
C HIS A 121 2.55 16.88 -25.73
N ASN A 122 2.42 16.94 -24.39
CA ASN A 122 1.90 15.88 -23.56
C ASN A 122 0.35 15.96 -23.44
N PRO A 123 -0.41 14.96 -23.91
CA PRO A 123 -1.87 14.93 -23.83
C PRO A 123 -2.43 15.04 -22.40
N ALA A 124 -1.70 14.53 -21.40
CA ALA A 124 -2.13 14.62 -20.01
C ALA A 124 -2.11 16.07 -19.51
N VAL A 125 -1.09 16.84 -19.89
CA VAL A 125 -0.94 18.27 -19.59
C VAL A 125 -2.03 19.07 -20.30
N GLN A 126 -2.23 18.82 -21.60
CA GLN A 126 -3.30 19.44 -22.38
C GLN A 126 -4.66 19.22 -21.72
N ARG A 127 -4.96 17.98 -21.32
CA ARG A 127 -6.22 17.63 -20.61
C ARG A 127 -6.35 18.35 -19.28
N ALA A 128 -5.29 18.40 -18.48
CA ALA A 128 -5.28 19.14 -17.21
C ALA A 128 -5.61 20.62 -17.44
N CYS A 129 -4.97 21.26 -18.41
CA CYS A 129 -5.24 22.66 -18.76
C CYS A 129 -6.64 22.88 -19.34
N ALA A 130 -7.17 21.97 -20.15
CA ALA A 130 -8.54 22.05 -20.66
C ALA A 130 -9.59 22.01 -19.52
N ARG A 131 -9.32 21.25 -18.44
CA ARG A 131 -10.16 21.28 -17.24
C ARG A 131 -10.10 22.62 -16.51
N MET A 132 -9.07 23.44 -16.71
CA MET A 132 -8.89 24.73 -16.05
C MET A 132 -9.48 25.91 -16.84
N VAL A 133 -10.05 25.70 -18.04
CA VAL A 133 -10.61 26.79 -18.86
C VAL A 133 -11.62 27.65 -18.09
N TRP A 134 -12.49 27.05 -17.28
CA TRP A 134 -13.48 27.76 -16.46
C TRP A 134 -12.88 28.57 -15.29
N GLN A 135 -11.60 28.37 -14.97
CA GLN A 135 -10.86 29.14 -13.96
C GLN A 135 -10.23 30.42 -14.54
N SER A 136 -10.36 30.63 -15.86
CA SER A 136 -9.89 31.84 -16.53
C SER A 136 -11.00 32.91 -16.58
N PRO A 137 -10.63 34.20 -16.72
CA PRO A 137 -11.58 35.29 -16.89
C PRO A 137 -12.58 35.01 -18.03
N ASP A 138 -13.86 35.34 -17.82
CA ASP A 138 -14.95 35.01 -18.75
C ASP A 138 -14.71 35.46 -20.19
N ASN A 139 -14.05 36.61 -20.39
CA ASN A 139 -13.71 37.16 -21.70
C ASN A 139 -12.65 36.34 -22.46
N GLU A 140 -11.85 35.51 -21.78
CA GLU A 140 -10.82 34.64 -22.38
C GLU A 140 -11.33 33.22 -22.64
N GLN A 141 -12.39 32.79 -21.95
CA GLN A 141 -12.89 31.42 -22.00
C GLN A 141 -13.28 30.99 -23.43
N ALA A 142 -13.93 31.86 -24.20
CA ALA A 142 -14.35 31.54 -25.57
C ALA A 142 -13.15 31.20 -26.48
N GLY A 143 -12.07 31.96 -26.37
CA GLY A 143 -10.84 31.71 -27.12
C GLY A 143 -10.16 30.40 -26.70
N LEU A 144 -10.12 30.12 -25.39
CA LEU A 144 -9.56 28.88 -24.87
C LEU A 144 -10.39 27.65 -25.24
N ARG A 145 -11.73 27.74 -25.22
CA ARG A 145 -12.61 26.66 -25.70
C ARG A 145 -12.41 26.37 -27.19
N THR A 146 -12.19 27.40 -28.00
CA THR A 146 -11.86 27.25 -29.42
C THR A 146 -10.54 26.49 -29.61
N LYS A 147 -9.53 26.80 -28.79
CA LYS A 147 -8.26 26.06 -28.80
C LYS A 147 -8.42 24.60 -28.37
N VAL A 148 -9.24 24.35 -27.34
CA VAL A 148 -9.58 22.97 -26.92
C VAL A 148 -10.26 22.21 -28.05
N LEU A 149 -11.16 22.84 -28.81
CA LEU A 149 -11.80 22.23 -29.98
C LEU A 149 -10.78 21.81 -31.04
N GLU A 150 -9.78 22.65 -31.35
CA GLU A 150 -8.72 22.32 -32.30
C GLU A 150 -7.91 21.10 -31.85
N ILE A 151 -7.51 21.07 -30.56
CA ILE A 151 -6.77 19.94 -29.97
C ILE A 151 -7.61 18.66 -30.03
N ILE A 152 -8.90 18.72 -29.69
CA ILE A 152 -9.78 17.56 -29.78
C ILE A 152 -9.86 17.07 -31.23
N ARG A 153 -10.09 17.96 -32.20
CA ARG A 153 -10.15 17.56 -33.63
C ARG A 153 -8.86 16.90 -34.10
N GLN A 154 -7.70 17.39 -33.67
CA GLN A 154 -6.41 16.77 -34.00
C GLN A 154 -6.25 15.41 -33.31
N GLY A 155 -6.52 15.32 -32.01
CA GLY A 155 -6.30 14.10 -31.24
C GLY A 155 -7.31 12.98 -31.51
N LEU A 156 -8.55 13.30 -31.89
CA LEU A 156 -9.51 12.29 -32.37
C LEU A 156 -9.09 11.64 -33.69
N ASN A 157 -8.23 12.31 -34.48
CA ASN A 157 -7.65 11.74 -35.70
C ASN A 157 -6.28 11.06 -35.45
N ASN A 158 -5.79 11.06 -34.21
CA ASN A 158 -4.54 10.39 -33.86
C ASN A 158 -4.75 8.87 -33.83
N PRO A 159 -3.80 8.05 -34.31
CA PRO A 159 -3.93 6.59 -34.25
C PRO A 159 -3.83 5.99 -32.83
N ASP A 160 -3.28 6.72 -31.85
CA ASP A 160 -3.10 6.24 -30.47
C ASP A 160 -4.43 6.35 -29.66
N PRO A 161 -5.00 5.23 -29.19
CA PRO A 161 -6.23 5.23 -28.39
C PRO A 161 -6.10 5.99 -27.06
N ALA A 162 -4.89 6.07 -26.48
CA ALA A 162 -4.68 6.84 -25.26
C ALA A 162 -4.83 8.34 -25.51
N VAL A 163 -4.35 8.82 -26.66
CA VAL A 163 -4.54 10.20 -27.13
C VAL A 163 -6.02 10.46 -27.45
N GLN A 164 -6.65 9.56 -28.19
CA GLN A 164 -8.08 9.66 -28.51
C GLN A 164 -8.93 9.75 -27.24
N ARG A 165 -8.68 8.90 -26.24
CA ARG A 165 -9.36 8.93 -24.93
C ARG A 165 -9.17 10.25 -24.20
N ALA A 166 -7.94 10.76 -24.14
CA ALA A 166 -7.67 12.06 -23.51
C ALA A 166 -8.46 13.19 -24.19
N CYS A 167 -8.63 13.14 -25.51
CA CYS A 167 -9.42 14.10 -26.28
C CYS A 167 -10.93 13.94 -26.10
N VAL A 168 -11.43 12.70 -26.06
CA VAL A 168 -12.85 12.39 -25.80
C VAL A 168 -13.28 12.90 -24.42
N ASP A 169 -12.42 12.81 -23.41
CA ASP A 169 -12.67 13.36 -22.08
C ASP A 169 -12.87 14.89 -22.07
N MET A 170 -12.25 15.59 -23.02
CA MET A 170 -12.30 17.05 -23.15
C MET A 170 -13.53 17.55 -23.92
N ILE A 171 -14.36 16.68 -24.52
CA ILE A 171 -15.49 17.11 -25.39
C ILE A 171 -16.41 18.12 -24.70
N ASN A 172 -16.75 17.92 -23.43
CA ASN A 172 -17.62 18.84 -22.67
C ASN A 172 -16.96 20.21 -22.37
N ARG A 173 -15.69 20.41 -22.75
CA ARG A 173 -14.93 21.67 -22.63
C ARG A 173 -14.81 22.40 -23.97
N ALA A 174 -15.26 21.81 -25.07
CA ALA A 174 -15.39 22.47 -26.36
C ALA A 174 -16.58 23.44 -26.37
N PRO A 175 -16.69 24.33 -27.38
CA PRO A 175 -17.89 25.16 -27.59
C PRO A 175 -19.14 24.28 -27.70
N ASP A 176 -20.23 24.68 -27.03
CA ASP A 176 -21.42 23.84 -26.85
C ASP A 176 -22.06 23.39 -28.18
N ASN A 177 -22.01 24.25 -29.20
CA ASN A 177 -22.51 23.97 -30.56
C ASN A 177 -21.70 22.90 -31.33
N GLU A 178 -20.47 22.59 -30.90
CA GLU A 178 -19.57 21.64 -31.54
C GLU A 178 -19.59 20.27 -30.86
N GLN A 179 -20.05 20.20 -29.61
CA GLN A 179 -19.99 18.98 -28.79
C GLN A 179 -20.74 17.82 -29.43
N ALA A 180 -21.91 18.07 -30.03
CA ALA A 180 -22.69 17.03 -30.70
C ALA A 180 -21.90 16.34 -31.83
N GLY A 181 -21.25 17.13 -32.70
CA GLY A 181 -20.43 16.60 -33.78
C GLY A 181 -19.20 15.83 -33.27
N LEU A 182 -18.58 16.32 -32.19
CA LEU A 182 -17.46 15.62 -31.54
C LEU A 182 -17.90 14.28 -30.92
N ARG A 183 -19.09 14.21 -30.29
CA ARG A 183 -19.64 12.95 -29.77
C ARG A 183 -19.95 11.96 -30.89
N THR A 184 -20.46 12.44 -32.03
CA THR A 184 -20.63 11.59 -33.23
C THR A 184 -19.29 11.03 -33.70
N LYS A 185 -18.22 11.84 -33.67
CA LYS A 185 -16.89 11.34 -34.02
C LYS A 185 -16.36 10.32 -33.01
N ALA A 186 -16.56 10.57 -31.71
CA ALA A 186 -16.21 9.63 -30.65
C ALA A 186 -16.94 8.29 -30.82
N LEU A 187 -18.22 8.30 -31.20
CA LEU A 187 -18.99 7.09 -31.51
C LEU A 187 -18.33 6.23 -32.61
N GLU A 188 -17.87 6.85 -33.70
CA GLU A 188 -17.16 6.13 -34.76
C GLU A 188 -15.89 5.44 -34.25
N ILE A 189 -15.09 6.17 -33.47
CA ILE A 189 -13.85 5.66 -32.88
C ILE A 189 -14.15 4.50 -31.94
N ILE A 190 -15.13 4.64 -31.06
CA ILE A 190 -15.51 3.60 -30.09
C ILE A 190 -15.97 2.35 -30.84
N ARG A 191 -16.83 2.48 -31.86
CA ARG A 191 -17.31 1.32 -32.65
C ARG A 191 -16.15 0.58 -33.33
N GLN A 192 -15.20 1.31 -33.89
CA GLN A 192 -14.02 0.71 -34.52
C GLN A 192 -13.11 0.06 -33.50
N GLY A 193 -12.86 0.72 -32.37
CA GLY A 193 -11.97 0.24 -31.32
C GLY A 193 -12.50 -0.96 -30.56
N LEU A 194 -13.81 -1.05 -30.32
CA LEU A 194 -14.44 -2.25 -29.74
C LEU A 194 -14.32 -3.50 -30.64
N ASN A 195 -14.11 -3.32 -31.95
CA ASN A 195 -13.86 -4.39 -32.92
C ASN A 195 -12.37 -4.57 -33.24
N ASN A 196 -11.47 -3.84 -32.57
CA ASN A 196 -10.04 -3.94 -32.81
C ASN A 196 -9.52 -5.29 -32.29
N PRO A 197 -8.55 -5.95 -32.95
CA PRO A 197 -7.99 -7.20 -32.45
C PRO A 197 -7.20 -7.07 -31.13
N ASP A 198 -6.73 -5.88 -30.75
CA ASP A 198 -5.97 -5.66 -29.51
C ASP A 198 -6.92 -5.37 -28.32
N PRO A 199 -6.94 -6.24 -27.27
CA PRO A 199 -7.74 -6.05 -26.08
C PRO A 199 -7.48 -4.73 -25.35
N THR A 200 -6.26 -4.19 -25.45
CA THR A 200 -5.89 -2.90 -24.84
C THR A 200 -6.65 -1.75 -25.51
N VAL A 201 -6.78 -1.81 -26.83
CA VAL A 201 -7.53 -0.82 -27.62
C VAL A 201 -9.03 -0.96 -27.33
N GLN A 202 -9.54 -2.19 -27.28
CA GLN A 202 -10.93 -2.46 -26.95
C GLN A 202 -11.29 -1.89 -25.57
N LEU A 203 -10.45 -2.13 -24.55
CA LEU A 203 -10.65 -1.63 -23.20
C LEU A 203 -10.62 -0.10 -23.14
N ALA A 204 -9.65 0.53 -23.80
CA ALA A 204 -9.58 1.98 -23.88
C ALA A 204 -10.84 2.59 -24.53
N CYS A 205 -11.46 1.87 -25.47
CA CYS A 205 -12.70 2.30 -26.13
C CYS A 205 -13.96 2.04 -25.30
N ALA A 206 -14.00 0.95 -24.53
CA ALA A 206 -15.07 0.69 -23.57
C ALA A 206 -15.20 1.83 -22.54
N ASP A 207 -14.07 2.34 -22.05
CA ASP A 207 -14.01 3.47 -21.11
C ASP A 207 -14.56 4.79 -21.68
N MET A 208 -14.67 4.91 -23.00
CA MET A 208 -15.15 6.11 -23.68
C MET A 208 -16.65 6.11 -23.97
N ILE A 209 -17.37 5.00 -23.73
CA ILE A 209 -18.78 4.83 -24.14
C ILE A 209 -19.67 5.94 -23.60
N ASN A 210 -19.45 6.40 -22.36
CA ASN A 210 -20.24 7.47 -21.74
C ASN A 210 -20.10 8.85 -22.43
N ARG A 211 -19.19 8.99 -23.39
CA ARG A 211 -19.01 10.20 -24.21
C ARG A 211 -19.63 10.08 -25.61
N ALA A 212 -20.15 8.90 -25.98
CA ALA A 212 -20.96 8.75 -27.18
C ALA A 212 -22.34 9.43 -27.01
N PRO A 213 -23.06 9.70 -28.11
CA PRO A 213 -24.44 10.18 -28.03
C PRO A 213 -25.33 9.26 -27.19
N ASP A 214 -26.16 9.82 -26.32
CA ASP A 214 -26.89 9.08 -25.27
C ASP A 214 -27.73 7.92 -25.84
N ASN A 215 -28.34 8.11 -27.02
CA ASN A 215 -29.14 7.10 -27.72
C ASN A 215 -28.34 5.93 -28.31
N GLU A 216 -27.02 6.06 -28.41
CA GLU A 216 -26.11 5.06 -29.00
C GLU A 216 -25.38 4.24 -27.93
N GLN A 217 -25.34 4.73 -26.69
CA GLN A 217 -24.58 4.11 -25.59
C GLN A 217 -25.04 2.68 -25.32
N ALA A 218 -26.34 2.41 -25.32
CA ALA A 218 -26.86 1.05 -25.10
C ALA A 218 -26.40 0.05 -26.17
N GLY A 219 -26.32 0.49 -27.43
CA GLY A 219 -25.81 -0.33 -28.54
C GLY A 219 -24.33 -0.66 -28.37
N LEU A 220 -23.52 0.32 -27.97
CA LEU A 220 -22.09 0.14 -27.70
C LEU A 220 -21.84 -0.78 -26.50
N ILE A 221 -22.60 -0.61 -25.42
CA ILE A 221 -22.50 -1.48 -24.24
C ILE A 221 -22.83 -2.92 -24.64
N ARG A 222 -23.91 -3.11 -25.42
CA ARG A 222 -24.29 -4.44 -25.92
C ARG A 222 -23.17 -5.06 -26.75
N GLN A 223 -22.56 -4.30 -27.66
CA GLN A 223 -21.42 -4.74 -28.46
C GLN A 223 -20.22 -5.15 -27.59
N GLY A 224 -19.88 -4.37 -26.56
CA GLY A 224 -18.78 -4.69 -25.67
C GLY A 224 -19.08 -5.86 -24.71
N LEU A 225 -20.35 -6.08 -24.34
CA LEU A 225 -20.80 -7.27 -23.62
C LEU A 225 -20.72 -8.54 -24.49
N ASP A 226 -20.83 -8.42 -25.82
CA ASP A 226 -20.62 -9.51 -26.79
C ASP A 226 -19.14 -9.80 -27.07
N ASN A 227 -18.22 -9.03 -26.50
CA ASN A 227 -16.79 -9.23 -26.67
C ASN A 227 -16.33 -10.53 -25.98
N HIS A 228 -15.26 -11.16 -26.46
CA HIS A 228 -14.68 -12.38 -25.88
C HIS A 228 -13.77 -12.11 -24.67
N GLU A 229 -13.28 -10.88 -24.53
CA GLU A 229 -12.35 -10.47 -23.47
C GLU A 229 -13.10 -10.10 -22.17
N PRO A 230 -12.92 -10.84 -21.05
CA PRO A 230 -13.63 -10.57 -19.80
C PRO A 230 -13.41 -9.16 -19.26
N ALA A 231 -12.22 -8.59 -19.46
CA ALA A 231 -11.91 -7.23 -19.03
C ALA A 231 -12.77 -6.19 -19.75
N VAL A 232 -13.03 -6.38 -21.04
CA VAL A 232 -13.85 -5.49 -21.88
C VAL A 232 -15.33 -5.64 -21.51
N GLN A 233 -15.80 -6.89 -21.34
CA GLN A 233 -17.16 -7.16 -20.88
C GLN A 233 -17.44 -6.48 -19.53
N ARG A 234 -16.51 -6.59 -18.58
CA ARG A 234 -16.62 -5.94 -17.26
C ARG A 234 -16.67 -4.42 -17.38
N ALA A 235 -15.77 -3.81 -18.15
CA ALA A 235 -15.76 -2.37 -18.38
C ALA A 235 -17.10 -1.89 -18.97
N CYS A 236 -17.65 -2.64 -19.93
CA CYS A 236 -18.96 -2.32 -20.53
C CYS A 236 -20.12 -2.53 -19.56
N ALA A 237 -20.08 -3.54 -18.70
CA ALA A 237 -21.08 -3.75 -17.65
C ALA A 237 -21.12 -2.59 -16.64
N ASP A 238 -19.96 -2.02 -16.29
CA ASP A 238 -19.88 -0.83 -15.45
C ASP A 238 -20.45 0.44 -16.13
N MET A 239 -20.57 0.44 -17.47
CA MET A 239 -21.20 1.54 -18.23
C MET A 239 -22.73 1.47 -18.29
N ILE A 240 -23.39 0.39 -17.81
CA ILE A 240 -24.86 0.24 -17.86
C ILE A 240 -25.60 1.42 -17.21
N GLY A 241 -25.01 2.03 -16.18
CA GLY A 241 -25.58 3.20 -15.53
C GLY A 241 -25.68 4.46 -16.41
N TRP A 242 -24.96 4.51 -17.53
CA TRP A 242 -25.00 5.62 -18.48
C TRP A 242 -26.04 5.42 -19.59
N ALA A 243 -26.42 4.18 -19.92
CA ALA A 243 -27.44 3.90 -20.92
C ALA A 243 -28.82 4.50 -20.57
N PRO A 244 -29.69 4.75 -21.57
CA PRO A 244 -31.08 5.13 -21.35
C PRO A 244 -31.83 4.13 -20.46
N ASP A 245 -32.69 4.63 -19.56
CA ASP A 245 -33.36 3.83 -18.52
C ASP A 245 -34.11 2.61 -19.07
N ASN A 246 -34.77 2.76 -20.23
CA ASN A 246 -35.53 1.71 -20.90
C ASN A 246 -34.67 0.55 -21.45
N GLU A 247 -33.37 0.79 -21.69
CA GLU A 247 -32.44 -0.23 -22.20
C GLU A 247 -31.70 -0.98 -21.07
N ARG A 248 -31.60 -0.37 -19.88
CA ARG A 248 -30.80 -0.91 -18.77
C ARG A 248 -31.23 -2.31 -18.37
N ALA A 249 -32.54 -2.59 -18.32
CA ALA A 249 -33.07 -3.89 -17.94
C ALA A 249 -32.55 -5.01 -18.88
N GLY A 250 -32.60 -4.79 -20.19
CA GLY A 250 -32.09 -5.74 -21.19
C GLY A 250 -30.58 -5.95 -21.09
N LEU A 251 -29.81 -4.88 -20.84
CA LEU A 251 -28.36 -4.99 -20.64
C LEU A 251 -28.00 -5.78 -19.37
N ARG A 252 -28.75 -5.60 -18.28
CA ARG A 252 -28.56 -6.38 -17.05
C ARG A 252 -28.89 -7.86 -17.25
N THR A 253 -29.93 -8.18 -18.03
CA THR A 253 -30.23 -9.57 -18.41
C THR A 253 -29.06 -10.19 -19.19
N LYS A 254 -28.44 -9.44 -20.10
CA LYS A 254 -27.25 -9.90 -20.81
C LYS A 254 -26.06 -10.15 -19.87
N VAL A 255 -25.84 -9.26 -18.90
CA VAL A 255 -24.82 -9.48 -17.86
C VAL A 255 -25.10 -10.76 -17.06
N LEU A 256 -26.36 -11.04 -16.73
CA LEU A 256 -26.74 -12.29 -16.05
C LEU A 256 -26.34 -13.53 -16.86
N GLU A 257 -26.58 -13.53 -18.18
CA GLU A 257 -26.20 -14.63 -19.07
C GLU A 257 -24.67 -14.83 -19.10
N ILE A 258 -23.91 -13.74 -19.22
CA ILE A 258 -22.43 -13.76 -19.21
C ILE A 258 -21.92 -14.33 -17.88
N ILE A 259 -22.47 -13.88 -16.74
CA ILE A 259 -22.03 -14.39 -15.42
C ILE A 259 -22.33 -15.88 -15.29
N ARG A 260 -23.49 -16.36 -15.76
CA ARG A 260 -23.84 -17.79 -15.69
C ARG A 260 -22.88 -18.64 -16.51
N GLN A 261 -22.65 -18.27 -17.79
CA GLN A 261 -21.64 -18.91 -18.63
C GLN A 261 -20.27 -18.88 -17.97
N GLY A 262 -20.01 -17.81 -17.22
CA GLY A 262 -18.75 -17.59 -16.59
C GLY A 262 -18.46 -18.41 -15.36
N LEU A 263 -19.45 -18.56 -14.49
CA LEU A 263 -19.37 -19.42 -13.32
C LEU A 263 -19.26 -20.90 -13.71
N ASP A 264 -19.77 -21.27 -14.89
CA ASP A 264 -19.69 -22.62 -15.45
C ASP A 264 -18.38 -22.89 -16.22
N ASN A 265 -17.51 -21.87 -16.39
CA ASN A 265 -16.24 -22.01 -17.10
C ASN A 265 -15.24 -22.86 -16.29
N PRO A 266 -14.44 -23.75 -16.89
CA PRO A 266 -13.47 -24.56 -16.15
C PRO A 266 -12.29 -23.77 -15.54
N ASP A 267 -12.00 -22.55 -16.00
CA ASP A 267 -10.87 -21.74 -15.51
C ASP A 267 -11.29 -20.87 -14.30
N PRO A 268 -10.68 -21.06 -13.11
CA PRO A 268 -10.99 -20.28 -11.90
C PRO A 268 -10.71 -18.77 -12.04
N ALA A 269 -9.70 -18.38 -12.83
CA ALA A 269 -9.38 -16.97 -13.07
C ALA A 269 -10.51 -16.30 -13.85
N VAL A 270 -11.06 -17.04 -14.81
CA VAL A 270 -12.17 -16.63 -15.65
C VAL A 270 -13.48 -16.58 -14.83
N GLN A 271 -13.78 -17.61 -14.03
CA GLN A 271 -14.91 -17.59 -13.09
C GLN A 271 -14.86 -16.34 -12.18
N ARG A 272 -13.69 -16.05 -11.61
CA ARG A 272 -13.48 -14.90 -10.72
C ARG A 272 -13.72 -13.56 -11.42
N ALA A 273 -13.28 -13.41 -12.67
CA ALA A 273 -13.45 -12.16 -13.42
C ALA A 273 -14.93 -11.76 -13.56
N TRP A 274 -15.82 -12.75 -13.65
CA TRP A 274 -17.25 -12.53 -13.81
C TRP A 274 -18.03 -12.38 -12.49
N VAL A 275 -17.50 -12.84 -11.36
CA VAL A 275 -18.10 -12.56 -10.03
C VAL A 275 -18.21 -11.06 -9.77
N ASP A 276 -17.22 -10.27 -10.19
CA ASP A 276 -17.22 -8.80 -10.03
C ASP A 276 -18.38 -8.12 -10.77
N MET A 277 -18.98 -8.79 -11.77
CA MET A 277 -20.12 -8.28 -12.54
C MET A 277 -21.46 -8.54 -11.85
N ILE A 278 -21.54 -9.35 -10.78
CA ILE A 278 -22.80 -9.65 -10.07
C ILE A 278 -23.53 -8.37 -9.63
N LYS A 279 -22.79 -7.34 -9.20
CA LYS A 279 -23.38 -6.02 -8.84
C LYS A 279 -24.17 -5.36 -9.98
N GLN A 280 -23.87 -5.71 -11.23
CA GLN A 280 -24.54 -5.21 -12.43
C GLN A 280 -25.69 -6.11 -12.90
N ALA A 281 -25.83 -7.33 -12.37
CA ALA A 281 -26.94 -8.22 -12.68
C ALA A 281 -28.29 -7.69 -12.13
N PRO A 282 -29.45 -8.20 -12.62
CA PRO A 282 -30.76 -7.87 -12.06
C PRO A 282 -30.82 -8.19 -10.56
N SER A 283 -31.36 -7.26 -9.76
CA SER A 283 -31.30 -7.34 -8.28
C SER A 283 -31.81 -8.67 -7.73
N ASN A 284 -32.92 -9.17 -8.27
CA ASN A 284 -33.56 -10.43 -7.87
C ASN A 284 -32.74 -11.68 -8.19
N GLU A 285 -31.80 -11.61 -9.14
CA GLU A 285 -30.99 -12.75 -9.58
C GLU A 285 -29.66 -12.87 -8.81
N ARG A 286 -29.19 -11.78 -8.20
CA ARG A 286 -27.88 -11.71 -7.55
C ARG A 286 -27.70 -12.76 -6.47
N ALA A 287 -28.72 -12.99 -5.65
CA ALA A 287 -28.65 -14.01 -4.60
C ALA A 287 -28.46 -15.42 -5.17
N GLY A 288 -29.08 -15.75 -6.30
CA GLY A 288 -28.89 -17.02 -7.00
C GLY A 288 -27.46 -17.20 -7.51
N LEU A 289 -26.91 -16.17 -8.15
CA LEU A 289 -25.53 -16.16 -8.64
C LEU A 289 -24.50 -16.30 -7.50
N ILE A 290 -24.73 -15.59 -6.39
CA ILE A 290 -23.86 -15.68 -5.21
C ILE A 290 -23.92 -17.09 -4.63
N ARG A 291 -25.11 -17.69 -4.49
CA ARG A 291 -25.25 -19.10 -4.05
C ARG A 291 -24.46 -20.05 -4.95
N GLN A 292 -24.60 -19.93 -6.27
CA GLN A 292 -23.88 -20.76 -7.23
C GLN A 292 -22.35 -20.65 -7.05
N GLY A 293 -21.81 -19.43 -6.90
CA GLY A 293 -20.38 -19.28 -6.70
C GLY A 293 -19.87 -19.67 -5.29
N LEU A 294 -20.73 -19.63 -4.26
CA LEU A 294 -20.42 -20.22 -2.94
C LEU A 294 -20.40 -21.76 -2.98
N ASP A 295 -21.16 -22.38 -3.88
CA ASP A 295 -21.14 -23.82 -4.13
C ASP A 295 -20.00 -24.28 -5.06
N ASN A 296 -19.20 -23.33 -5.58
CA ASN A 296 -18.05 -23.63 -6.41
C ASN A 296 -16.95 -24.35 -5.61
N HIS A 297 -16.11 -25.16 -6.26
CA HIS A 297 -15.01 -25.87 -5.61
C HIS A 297 -13.78 -24.98 -5.35
N GLU A 298 -13.65 -23.86 -6.06
CA GLU A 298 -12.51 -22.96 -6.01
C GLU A 298 -12.64 -21.93 -4.87
N PRO A 299 -11.75 -21.95 -3.86
CA PRO A 299 -11.85 -21.03 -2.72
C PRO A 299 -11.75 -19.55 -3.11
N ALA A 300 -10.99 -19.25 -4.17
CA ALA A 300 -10.88 -17.88 -4.67
C ALA A 300 -12.22 -17.34 -5.19
N VAL A 301 -13.05 -18.20 -5.78
CA VAL A 301 -14.39 -17.87 -6.32
C VAL A 301 -15.41 -17.79 -5.19
N GLN A 302 -15.40 -18.75 -4.27
CA GLN A 302 -16.23 -18.69 -3.05
C GLN A 302 -16.02 -17.38 -2.29
N ARG A 303 -14.75 -16.99 -2.08
CA ARG A 303 -14.39 -15.74 -1.42
C ARG A 303 -14.87 -14.51 -2.19
N ALA A 304 -14.71 -14.50 -3.52
CA ALA A 304 -15.19 -13.41 -4.35
C ALA A 304 -16.72 -13.26 -4.24
N CYS A 305 -17.46 -14.37 -4.22
CA CYS A 305 -18.91 -14.37 -4.06
C CYS A 305 -19.37 -13.95 -2.66
N ALA A 306 -18.66 -14.34 -1.61
CA ALA A 306 -18.95 -13.87 -0.25
C ALA A 306 -18.88 -12.34 -0.15
N ASN A 307 -17.92 -11.70 -0.83
CA ASN A 307 -17.83 -10.23 -0.91
C ASN A 307 -19.01 -9.59 -1.66
N MET A 308 -19.78 -10.35 -2.45
CA MET A 308 -20.92 -9.84 -3.21
C MET A 308 -22.24 -9.87 -2.42
N ILE A 309 -22.28 -10.41 -1.20
CA ILE A 309 -23.51 -10.53 -0.39
C ILE A 309 -24.21 -9.18 -0.18
N GLU A 310 -23.45 -8.10 0.02
CA GLU A 310 -24.02 -6.77 0.22
C GLU A 310 -24.72 -6.20 -1.03
N TRP A 311 -24.50 -6.79 -2.21
CA TRP A 311 -25.21 -6.46 -3.44
C TRP A 311 -26.50 -7.26 -3.64
N ALA A 312 -26.73 -8.30 -2.83
CA ALA A 312 -27.94 -9.11 -2.87
C ALA A 312 -29.14 -8.38 -2.23
N PRO A 313 -30.38 -8.76 -2.58
CA PRO A 313 -31.59 -8.29 -1.90
C PRO A 313 -31.50 -8.52 -0.38
N VAL A 314 -31.92 -7.53 0.41
CA VAL A 314 -31.76 -7.53 1.89
C VAL A 314 -32.35 -8.80 2.53
N ASN A 315 -33.49 -9.27 2.03
CA ASN A 315 -34.18 -10.48 2.52
C ASN A 315 -33.43 -11.80 2.24
N GLU A 316 -32.50 -11.82 1.28
CA GLU A 316 -31.71 -13.01 0.94
C GLU A 316 -30.37 -13.05 1.69
N ARG A 317 -29.89 -11.91 2.21
CA ARG A 317 -28.55 -11.80 2.81
C ARG A 317 -28.35 -12.72 4.01
N ALA A 318 -29.37 -12.90 4.85
CA ALA A 318 -29.28 -13.76 6.02
C ALA A 318 -28.97 -15.21 5.63
N GLY A 319 -29.71 -15.78 4.67
CA GLY A 319 -29.46 -17.13 4.18
C GLY A 319 -28.12 -17.28 3.46
N LEU A 320 -27.67 -16.26 2.74
CA LEU A 320 -26.33 -16.23 2.14
C LEU A 320 -25.23 -16.24 3.20
N ARG A 321 -25.39 -15.46 4.28
CA ARG A 321 -24.43 -15.45 5.40
C ARG A 321 -24.35 -16.80 6.10
N THR A 322 -25.47 -17.47 6.35
CA THR A 322 -25.46 -18.85 6.86
C THR A 322 -24.65 -19.78 5.96
N LYS A 323 -24.79 -19.65 4.64
CA LYS A 323 -24.02 -20.46 3.67
C LYS A 323 -22.52 -20.12 3.69
N VAL A 324 -22.15 -18.85 3.88
CA VAL A 324 -20.74 -18.48 4.05
C VAL A 324 -20.16 -19.08 5.32
N LEU A 325 -20.89 -19.00 6.44
CA LEU A 325 -20.50 -19.63 7.69
C LEU A 325 -20.19 -21.13 7.51
N GLU A 326 -21.11 -21.88 6.90
CA GLU A 326 -20.92 -23.31 6.60
C GLU A 326 -19.73 -23.57 5.66
N THR A 327 -19.49 -22.66 4.71
CA THR A 327 -18.37 -22.74 3.77
C THR A 327 -17.03 -22.55 4.50
N ILE A 328 -16.96 -21.57 5.40
CA ILE A 328 -15.76 -21.32 6.21
C ILE A 328 -15.49 -22.52 7.13
N GLN A 329 -16.50 -22.99 7.86
CA GLN A 329 -16.35 -24.14 8.76
C GLN A 329 -15.80 -25.36 8.03
N ARG A 330 -16.39 -25.72 6.88
CA ARG A 330 -15.91 -26.84 6.07
C ARG A 330 -14.51 -26.61 5.49
N GLY A 331 -14.20 -25.38 5.13
CA GLY A 331 -12.92 -25.00 4.53
C GLY A 331 -11.76 -24.99 5.52
N LEU A 332 -12.01 -24.62 6.78
CA LEU A 332 -11.01 -24.68 7.85
C LEU A 332 -10.58 -26.13 8.17
N ASP A 333 -11.49 -27.09 8.02
CA ASP A 333 -11.22 -28.53 8.18
C ASP A 333 -10.74 -29.22 6.90
N ASN A 334 -10.63 -28.48 5.79
CA ASN A 334 -10.24 -29.04 4.50
C ASN A 334 -8.78 -29.51 4.52
N PRO A 335 -8.41 -30.65 3.90
CA PRO A 335 -7.02 -31.11 3.86
C PRO A 335 -6.07 -30.20 3.07
N ASP A 336 -6.55 -29.32 2.19
CA ASP A 336 -5.74 -28.41 1.39
C ASP A 336 -5.47 -27.07 2.15
N PRO A 337 -4.20 -26.76 2.49
CA PRO A 337 -3.85 -25.49 3.14
C PRO A 337 -4.25 -24.24 2.35
N ALA A 338 -4.35 -24.29 1.02
CA ALA A 338 -4.81 -23.16 0.22
C ALA A 338 -6.29 -22.86 0.50
N VAL A 339 -7.12 -23.89 0.63
CA VAL A 339 -8.54 -23.78 1.01
C VAL A 339 -8.66 -23.23 2.43
N GLN A 340 -7.92 -23.80 3.37
CA GLN A 340 -7.94 -23.36 4.77
C GLN A 340 -7.60 -21.87 4.91
N ARG A 341 -6.54 -21.40 4.24
CA ARG A 341 -6.13 -19.99 4.25
C ARG A 341 -7.19 -19.08 3.64
N ALA A 342 -7.77 -19.46 2.51
CA ALA A 342 -8.83 -18.69 1.86
C ALA A 342 -10.07 -18.55 2.76
N CYS A 343 -10.43 -19.60 3.48
CA CYS A 343 -11.55 -19.58 4.42
C CYS A 343 -11.24 -18.80 5.71
N ALA A 344 -10.02 -18.90 6.24
CA ALA A 344 -9.58 -18.08 7.38
C ALA A 344 -9.67 -16.57 7.05
N ASP A 345 -9.28 -16.18 5.82
CA ASP A 345 -9.41 -14.81 5.32
C ASP A 345 -10.86 -14.31 5.23
N MET A 346 -11.83 -15.22 5.10
CA MET A 346 -13.25 -14.89 5.00
C MET A 346 -13.89 -14.59 6.36
N ILE A 347 -13.31 -15.06 7.48
CA ILE A 347 -13.83 -14.84 8.86
C ILE A 347 -14.08 -13.36 9.14
N LYS A 348 -13.27 -12.45 8.59
CA LYS A 348 -13.40 -11.00 8.81
C LYS A 348 -14.75 -10.42 8.35
N TRP A 349 -15.45 -11.12 7.45
CA TRP A 349 -16.73 -10.70 6.88
C TRP A 349 -17.94 -11.26 7.65
N GLU A 350 -17.72 -12.20 8.56
CA GLU A 350 -18.79 -12.78 9.36
C GLU A 350 -19.27 -11.80 10.44
N PRO A 351 -20.53 -11.93 10.89
CA PRO A 351 -21.04 -11.22 12.06
C PRO A 351 -20.21 -11.52 13.34
N ASP A 352 -20.14 -10.55 14.25
CA ASP A 352 -19.31 -10.63 15.46
C ASP A 352 -19.63 -11.84 16.36
N ASN A 353 -20.89 -12.29 16.38
CA ASN A 353 -21.34 -13.45 17.16
C ASN A 353 -20.87 -14.79 16.60
N GLU A 354 -20.52 -14.88 15.32
CA GLU A 354 -20.06 -16.13 14.68
C GLU A 354 -18.52 -16.23 14.64
N LYS A 355 -17.82 -15.09 14.61
CA LYS A 355 -16.35 -15.03 14.51
C LYS A 355 -15.65 -15.86 15.57
N ALA A 356 -16.09 -15.80 16.83
CA ALA A 356 -15.40 -16.46 17.93
C ALA A 356 -15.34 -17.99 17.74
N GLY A 357 -16.43 -18.61 17.28
CA GLY A 357 -16.47 -20.04 16.98
C GLY A 357 -15.50 -20.43 15.85
N LEU A 358 -15.49 -19.65 14.77
CA LEU A 358 -14.60 -19.87 13.62
C LEU A 358 -13.13 -19.67 13.99
N ILE A 359 -12.82 -18.68 14.83
CA ILE A 359 -11.47 -18.44 15.32
C ILE A 359 -11.01 -19.63 16.17
N ARG A 360 -11.83 -20.15 17.09
CA ARG A 360 -11.47 -21.35 17.87
C ARG A 360 -11.12 -22.53 16.97
N GLN A 361 -11.96 -22.79 15.97
CA GLN A 361 -11.71 -23.85 14.99
C GLN A 361 -10.41 -23.62 14.21
N GLY A 362 -10.17 -22.40 13.73
CA GLY A 362 -8.94 -22.07 13.01
C GLY A 362 -7.68 -22.11 13.88
N LEU A 363 -7.78 -21.89 15.19
CA LEU A 363 -6.67 -22.06 16.14
C LEU A 363 -6.29 -23.53 16.41
N ASP A 364 -7.12 -24.49 15.99
CA ASP A 364 -6.76 -25.92 15.96
C ASP A 364 -5.99 -26.31 14.69
N ASN A 365 -5.84 -25.39 13.73
CA ASN A 365 -5.17 -25.66 12.47
C ASN A 365 -3.64 -25.73 12.62
N SER A 366 -2.99 -26.50 11.75
CA SER A 366 -1.52 -26.63 11.74
C SER A 366 -0.81 -25.64 10.80
N ASP A 367 -1.56 -24.99 9.90
CA ASP A 367 -1.03 -24.01 8.95
C ASP A 367 -0.75 -22.66 9.65
N PRO A 368 0.51 -22.18 9.67
CA PRO A 368 0.85 -20.94 10.36
C PRO A 368 0.14 -19.70 9.83
N ALA A 369 -0.24 -19.66 8.54
CA ALA A 369 -0.95 -18.53 7.98
C ALA A 369 -2.41 -18.50 8.44
N VAL A 370 -3.06 -19.67 8.57
CA VAL A 370 -4.39 -19.80 9.18
C VAL A 370 -4.36 -19.34 10.64
N LEU A 371 -3.39 -19.83 11.42
CA LEU A 371 -3.22 -19.44 12.82
C LEU A 371 -3.06 -17.92 12.98
N ARG A 372 -2.20 -17.28 12.18
CA ARG A 372 -2.03 -15.82 12.19
C ARG A 372 -3.30 -15.08 11.83
N ALA A 373 -3.99 -15.49 10.78
CA ALA A 373 -5.26 -14.87 10.38
C ALA A 373 -6.28 -14.94 11.52
N CYS A 374 -6.40 -16.09 12.19
CA CYS A 374 -7.28 -16.26 13.34
C CYS A 374 -6.87 -15.42 14.55
N VAL A 375 -5.57 -15.37 14.89
CA VAL A 375 -5.04 -14.53 15.99
C VAL A 375 -5.34 -13.05 15.74
N ASP A 376 -5.13 -12.56 14.51
CA ASP A 376 -5.44 -11.17 14.16
C ASP A 376 -6.94 -10.85 14.26
N MET A 377 -7.82 -11.85 14.06
CA MET A 377 -9.27 -11.68 14.17
C MET A 377 -9.80 -11.67 15.61
N ILE A 378 -9.03 -12.14 16.60
CA ILE A 378 -9.45 -12.11 18.02
C ILE A 378 -9.86 -10.69 18.42
N TRP A 379 -9.04 -9.69 18.08
CA TRP A 379 -9.29 -8.30 18.45
C TRP A 379 -10.46 -7.64 17.70
N ARG A 380 -11.16 -8.41 16.84
CA ARG A 380 -12.39 -8.01 16.14
C ARG A 380 -13.63 -8.75 16.64
N THR A 381 -13.53 -9.49 17.75
CA THR A 381 -14.67 -10.10 18.45
C THR A 381 -15.10 -9.23 19.64
N PRO A 382 -16.29 -9.46 20.22
CA PRO A 382 -16.69 -8.82 21.47
C PRO A 382 -15.73 -9.12 22.63
N ASN A 383 -15.54 -8.19 23.58
CA ASN A 383 -14.54 -8.28 24.65
C ASN A 383 -14.63 -9.57 25.48
N ASN A 384 -15.83 -10.06 25.77
CA ASN A 384 -16.00 -11.32 26.52
C ASN A 384 -15.46 -12.53 25.75
N GLU A 385 -15.58 -12.54 24.42
CA GLU A 385 -15.00 -13.59 23.58
C GLU A 385 -13.48 -13.44 23.44
N GLN A 386 -12.96 -12.21 23.45
CA GLN A 386 -11.51 -11.96 23.41
C GLN A 386 -10.80 -12.63 24.58
N ALA A 387 -11.30 -12.42 25.80
CA ALA A 387 -10.74 -13.02 27.01
C ALA A 387 -10.69 -14.56 26.94
N GLU A 388 -11.77 -15.19 26.45
CA GLU A 388 -11.82 -16.64 26.28
C GLU A 388 -10.87 -17.14 25.18
N LEU A 389 -10.77 -16.42 24.05
CA LEU A 389 -9.85 -16.75 22.98
C LEU A 389 -8.39 -16.60 23.41
N VAL A 390 -8.06 -15.64 24.27
CA VAL A 390 -6.71 -15.50 24.83
C VAL A 390 -6.34 -16.68 25.75
N LYS A 391 -7.28 -17.22 26.53
CA LYS A 391 -7.05 -18.46 27.30
C LYS A 391 -6.68 -19.61 26.36
N VAL A 392 -7.43 -19.78 25.27
CA VAL A 392 -7.15 -20.78 24.24
C VAL A 392 -5.75 -20.59 23.62
N LEU A 393 -5.33 -19.35 23.33
CA LEU A 393 -3.97 -19.08 22.84
C LEU A 393 -2.88 -19.50 23.82
N LYS A 394 -3.08 -19.24 25.12
CA LYS A 394 -2.15 -19.61 26.20
C LYS A 394 -2.01 -21.12 26.31
N GLU A 395 -3.13 -21.82 26.35
CA GLU A 395 -3.18 -23.30 26.42
C GLU A 395 -2.47 -23.95 25.23
N LYS A 396 -2.63 -23.37 24.03
CA LYS A 396 -2.00 -23.86 22.80
C LYS A 396 -0.56 -23.41 22.59
N GLY A 397 -0.02 -22.54 23.45
CA GLY A 397 1.32 -21.98 23.28
C GLY A 397 1.48 -21.07 22.05
N LEU A 398 0.39 -20.45 21.58
CA LEU A 398 0.35 -19.60 20.39
C LEU A 398 0.55 -18.11 20.69
N THR A 399 0.89 -17.75 21.92
CA THR A 399 1.01 -16.36 22.38
C THR A 399 2.14 -15.58 21.70
N SER A 400 3.12 -16.25 21.09
CA SER A 400 4.13 -15.62 20.26
C SER A 400 3.56 -14.96 19.00
N LEU A 401 2.46 -15.49 18.45
CA LEU A 401 1.78 -14.93 17.27
C LEU A 401 1.13 -13.57 17.58
N VAL A 402 0.74 -13.35 18.84
CA VAL A 402 0.11 -12.09 19.28
C VAL A 402 1.07 -10.91 19.17
N ILE A 403 2.36 -11.16 19.42
CA ILE A 403 3.39 -10.14 19.44
C ILE A 403 4.19 -10.06 18.12
N GLU A 404 3.75 -10.77 17.09
CA GLU A 404 4.42 -10.70 15.80
C GLU A 404 4.46 -9.26 15.27
N PRO A 405 5.58 -8.87 14.64
CA PRO A 405 5.70 -7.53 14.10
C PRO A 405 4.66 -7.31 12.98
N PRO A 406 4.12 -6.09 12.88
CA PRO A 406 3.17 -5.72 11.84
C PRO A 406 3.77 -5.82 10.43
N LEU A 407 5.10 -5.93 10.31
CA LEU A 407 5.84 -6.07 9.06
C LEU A 407 5.36 -7.23 8.18
N TYR A 408 4.81 -8.29 8.77
CA TYR A 408 4.32 -9.47 8.03
C TYR A 408 2.80 -9.47 7.83
N LYS A 409 2.06 -8.56 8.48
CA LYS A 409 0.59 -8.50 8.40
C LYS A 409 0.14 -8.09 7.00
N GLY A 410 -0.76 -8.88 6.41
CA GLY A 410 -1.31 -8.65 5.07
C GLY A 410 -0.34 -8.91 3.92
N SER A 411 0.85 -9.46 4.18
CA SER A 411 1.80 -9.86 3.13
C SER A 411 1.43 -11.24 2.58
N ASN A 412 1.39 -11.42 1.26
CA ASN A 412 1.25 -12.74 0.61
C ASN A 412 2.52 -13.60 0.75
N MET A 413 3.41 -13.25 1.68
CA MET A 413 4.71 -13.85 1.83
C MET A 413 4.52 -15.17 2.54
N THR A 414 4.77 -16.27 1.84
CA THR A 414 4.80 -17.59 2.46
C THR A 414 6.13 -17.71 3.22
N PRO A 415 6.11 -17.95 4.54
CA PRO A 415 7.32 -18.16 5.30
C PRO A 415 8.20 -19.25 4.68
N GLY A 416 9.51 -19.01 4.59
CA GLY A 416 10.46 -19.93 3.96
C GLY A 416 10.47 -19.96 2.42
N ARG A 417 9.65 -19.16 1.72
CA ARG A 417 9.62 -19.13 0.23
C ARG A 417 10.11 -17.84 -0.42
N PHE A 418 10.48 -16.82 0.34
CA PHE A 418 11.04 -15.58 -0.20
C PHE A 418 12.51 -15.43 0.19
N GLN A 419 13.30 -14.81 -0.68
CA GLN A 419 14.65 -14.37 -0.33
C GLN A 419 14.67 -12.90 0.08
N ARG A 420 13.90 -12.06 -0.62
CA ARG A 420 13.68 -10.64 -0.33
C ARG A 420 12.28 -10.23 -0.74
N ALA A 421 11.65 -9.34 0.02
CA ALA A 421 10.43 -8.68 -0.41
C ALA A 421 10.45 -7.21 -0.01
N LYS A 422 9.99 -6.35 -0.92
CA LYS A 422 9.85 -4.92 -0.68
C LYS A 422 8.54 -4.66 0.06
N PHE A 423 8.63 -3.99 1.19
CA PHE A 423 7.49 -3.49 1.94
C PHE A 423 7.23 -2.05 1.52
N THR A 424 6.12 -1.82 0.82
CA THR A 424 5.76 -0.51 0.30
C THR A 424 5.13 0.32 1.42
N LYS A 425 5.86 1.32 1.93
CA LYS A 425 5.34 2.37 2.82
C LYS A 425 5.62 3.75 2.23
N THR A 426 4.89 4.76 2.67
CA THR A 426 5.20 6.17 2.36
C THR A 426 6.49 6.55 3.09
N GLY A 427 7.56 6.90 2.36
CA GLY A 427 8.88 7.22 2.93
C GLY A 427 9.99 6.28 2.47
N SER A 428 10.81 5.80 3.41
CA SER A 428 11.92 4.87 3.13
C SER A 428 11.46 3.50 2.62
N GLU A 429 12.20 2.92 1.67
CA GLU A 429 11.96 1.55 1.24
C GLU A 429 12.47 0.58 2.32
N THR A 430 11.57 -0.25 2.86
CA THR A 430 11.94 -1.34 3.77
C THR A 430 11.95 -2.65 3.00
N THR A 431 13.02 -3.43 3.09
CA THR A 431 13.12 -4.77 2.49
C THR A 431 13.20 -5.83 3.59
N LEU A 432 12.26 -6.77 3.56
CA LEU A 432 12.28 -7.97 4.40
C LEU A 432 13.26 -8.99 3.81
N LEU A 433 14.09 -9.58 4.67
CA LEU A 433 15.03 -10.64 4.29
C LEU A 433 14.45 -12.00 4.67
N GLY A 434 14.51 -12.96 3.75
CA GLY A 434 14.01 -14.32 3.97
C GLY A 434 15.13 -15.34 4.18
N GLY A 435 14.78 -16.63 4.19
CA GLY A 435 15.73 -17.72 4.47
C GLY A 435 16.20 -17.68 5.93
N GLU A 436 17.50 -17.85 6.18
CA GLU A 436 18.05 -17.86 7.55
C GLU A 436 17.90 -16.52 8.30
N LEU A 437 17.65 -15.42 7.58
CA LEU A 437 17.46 -14.08 8.12
C LEU A 437 15.99 -13.71 8.35
N GLU A 438 15.07 -14.59 7.97
CA GLU A 438 13.63 -14.40 8.16
C GLU A 438 13.30 -14.20 9.64
N GLY A 439 12.53 -13.15 9.96
CA GLY A 439 12.22 -12.80 11.35
C GLY A 439 13.41 -12.30 12.18
N LYS A 440 14.59 -12.10 11.57
CA LYS A 440 15.81 -11.65 12.25
C LYS A 440 16.35 -10.32 11.72
N ALA A 441 16.29 -10.07 10.42
CA ALA A 441 16.86 -8.85 9.86
C ALA A 441 16.03 -8.24 8.73
N ILE A 442 16.05 -6.92 8.65
CA ILE A 442 15.48 -6.13 7.56
C ILE A 442 16.49 -5.10 7.06
N VAL A 443 16.23 -4.54 5.89
CA VAL A 443 17.02 -3.44 5.31
C VAL A 443 16.15 -2.21 5.20
N ARG A 444 16.61 -1.09 5.75
CA ARG A 444 16.02 0.24 5.54
C ARG A 444 16.85 1.01 4.52
N GLN A 445 16.21 1.67 3.55
CA GLN A 445 16.88 2.56 2.61
C GLN A 445 16.62 4.01 3.00
N LEU A 446 17.66 4.71 3.45
CA LEU A 446 17.55 6.05 4.06
C LEU A 446 18.35 7.10 3.29
N THR A 447 17.98 8.37 3.44
CA THR A 447 18.85 9.48 3.04
C THR A 447 20.12 9.48 3.91
N LEU A 448 21.17 10.15 3.44
CA LEU A 448 22.42 10.25 4.21
C LEU A 448 22.20 10.94 5.55
N GLU A 449 21.49 12.06 5.55
CA GLU A 449 21.18 12.86 6.75
C GLU A 449 20.41 12.06 7.80
N ALA A 450 19.36 11.35 7.37
CA ALA A 450 18.58 10.44 8.21
C ALA A 450 19.46 9.34 8.84
N PHE A 451 20.30 8.70 8.02
CA PHE A 451 21.21 7.66 8.49
C PHE A 451 22.22 8.19 9.51
N LEU A 452 22.85 9.34 9.26
CA LEU A 452 23.83 9.94 10.17
C LEU A 452 23.19 10.33 11.50
N THR A 453 21.97 10.86 11.46
CA THR A 453 21.20 11.22 12.67
C THR A 453 20.84 9.98 13.49
N TRP A 454 20.35 8.91 12.85
CA TRP A 454 20.08 7.63 13.51
C TRP A 454 21.34 7.05 14.15
N LYS A 455 22.42 7.01 13.39
CA LYS A 455 23.71 6.46 13.83
C LYS A 455 24.28 7.23 15.04
N LYS A 456 24.23 8.57 15.01
CA LYS A 456 24.64 9.43 16.14
C LYS A 456 23.93 9.03 17.44
N LEU A 457 22.62 8.79 17.38
CA LEU A 457 21.85 8.33 18.54
C LEU A 457 22.17 6.89 18.94
N TYR A 458 22.39 6.01 17.98
CA TYR A 458 22.68 4.60 18.24
C TYR A 458 24.05 4.40 18.92
N ASP A 459 25.09 5.11 18.49
CA ASP A 459 26.45 4.92 19.02
C ASP A 459 26.67 5.53 20.41
N ASP A 460 25.82 6.48 20.82
CA ASP A 460 25.97 7.20 22.08
C ASP A 460 25.37 6.43 23.27
N HIS A 461 25.95 5.27 23.57
CA HIS A 461 25.55 4.45 24.73
C HIS A 461 25.65 5.22 26.06
N GLN A 462 26.60 6.16 26.19
CA GLN A 462 26.79 6.92 27.42
C GLN A 462 25.64 7.92 27.64
N LEU A 463 25.15 8.56 26.58
CA LEU A 463 23.95 9.40 26.62
C LEU A 463 22.75 8.62 27.17
N TRP A 464 22.52 7.41 26.67
CA TRP A 464 21.39 6.58 27.10
C TRP A 464 21.56 6.06 28.52
N HIS A 465 22.78 5.68 28.90
CA HIS A 465 23.08 5.28 30.27
C HIS A 465 22.82 6.42 31.27
N ASN A 466 23.29 7.63 30.95
CA ASN A 466 23.06 8.82 31.77
C ASN A 466 21.58 9.19 31.88
N ASN A 467 20.77 8.77 30.90
CA ASN A 467 19.33 8.91 30.88
C ASN A 467 18.59 7.66 31.40
N GLY A 468 19.26 6.83 32.21
CA GLY A 468 18.60 5.76 32.97
C GLY A 468 18.21 4.51 32.17
N PHE A 469 18.77 4.33 30.97
CA PHE A 469 18.61 3.07 30.23
C PHE A 469 19.82 2.14 30.46
N ASP A 470 19.56 0.84 30.62
CA ASP A 470 20.57 -0.23 30.63
C ASP A 470 20.84 -0.80 29.21
N TYR A 471 20.26 -0.18 28.19
CA TYR A 471 20.41 -0.51 26.77
C TYR A 471 20.28 0.76 25.91
N VAL A 472 20.56 0.65 24.61
CA VAL A 472 20.30 1.72 23.65
C VAL A 472 18.86 1.59 23.13
N PRO A 473 17.93 2.52 23.45
CA PRO A 473 16.50 2.42 23.12
C PRO A 473 16.17 2.94 21.71
N ILE A 474 17.10 2.71 20.78
CA ILE A 474 17.04 3.15 19.39
C ILE A 474 17.17 1.90 18.52
N GLU A 475 16.45 1.89 17.40
CA GLU A 475 16.47 0.78 16.46
C GLU A 475 17.92 0.30 16.18
N PRO A 476 18.22 -1.00 16.30
CA PRO A 476 19.60 -1.47 16.29
C PRO A 476 20.21 -1.46 14.89
N ILE A 477 21.46 -1.02 14.76
CA ILE A 477 22.22 -1.04 13.51
C ILE A 477 23.20 -2.22 13.50
N PHE A 478 22.96 -3.21 12.65
CA PHE A 478 23.87 -4.35 12.49
C PHE A 478 24.99 -4.08 11.47
N SER A 479 24.68 -3.37 10.39
CA SER A 479 25.62 -3.01 9.32
C SER A 479 24.97 -1.98 8.41
N PHE A 480 25.75 -1.24 7.63
CA PHE A 480 25.24 -0.25 6.67
C PHE A 480 26.13 -0.13 5.45
N ARG A 481 25.59 0.30 4.31
CA ARG A 481 26.37 0.54 3.08
C ARG A 481 25.66 1.51 2.15
N LEU A 482 26.42 2.21 1.32
CA LEU A 482 25.83 3.02 0.26
C LEU A 482 25.28 2.14 -0.88
N ASN A 483 24.02 2.37 -1.23
CA ASN A 483 23.41 1.81 -2.42
C ASN A 483 23.71 2.72 -3.62
N ARG A 484 24.73 2.35 -4.40
CA ARG A 484 25.17 3.13 -5.57
C ARG A 484 24.10 3.34 -6.64
N ARG A 485 23.05 2.52 -6.68
CA ARG A 485 21.96 2.65 -7.67
C ARG A 485 20.95 3.71 -7.27
N THR A 486 20.64 3.82 -5.98
CA THR A 486 19.62 4.74 -5.47
C THR A 486 20.21 6.02 -4.87
N GLY A 487 21.50 6.01 -4.55
CA GLY A 487 22.18 7.04 -3.78
C GLY A 487 21.80 7.06 -2.29
N LEU A 488 21.02 6.09 -1.82
CA LEU A 488 20.57 5.96 -0.43
C LEU A 488 21.49 5.02 0.37
N VAL A 489 21.40 5.06 1.69
CA VAL A 489 22.13 4.14 2.58
C VAL A 489 21.23 2.94 2.89
N ASP A 490 21.67 1.73 2.54
CA ASP A 490 21.07 0.48 3.00
C ASP A 490 21.55 0.23 4.44
N VAL A 491 20.65 0.25 5.41
CA VAL A 491 20.94 -0.06 6.82
C VAL A 491 20.29 -1.38 7.22
N TYR A 492 21.09 -2.32 7.68
CA TYR A 492 20.66 -3.63 8.17
C TYR A 492 20.33 -3.52 9.67
N THR A 493 19.11 -3.87 10.04
CA THR A 493 18.58 -3.76 11.41
C THR A 493 17.83 -5.03 11.80
N GLY A 494 17.59 -5.19 13.11
CA GLY A 494 16.84 -6.30 13.69
C GLY A 494 15.33 -6.19 13.50
N VAL A 495 14.67 -7.34 13.37
CA VAL A 495 13.21 -7.43 13.47
C VAL A 495 12.80 -7.36 14.94
N LEU A 496 12.03 -6.34 15.29
CA LEU A 496 11.41 -6.17 16.61
C LEU A 496 10.02 -6.82 16.66
N ASP A 497 9.35 -6.78 17.80
CA ASP A 497 8.00 -7.31 17.99
C ASP A 497 6.95 -6.24 17.61
N LEU A 498 5.71 -6.37 18.06
CA LEU A 498 4.68 -5.34 17.87
C LEU A 498 5.06 -3.97 18.47
N ASN A 499 4.35 -2.92 18.05
CA ASN A 499 4.55 -1.56 18.57
C ASN A 499 3.74 -1.27 19.84
N LEU A 500 4.10 -0.20 20.54
CA LEU A 500 3.46 0.25 21.78
C LEU A 500 1.97 0.54 21.57
N ALA A 501 1.58 1.12 20.42
CA ALA A 501 0.18 1.41 20.13
C ALA A 501 -0.68 0.13 20.05
N ASP A 502 -0.16 -0.93 19.44
CA ASP A 502 -0.85 -2.22 19.35
C ASP A 502 -0.79 -2.96 20.69
N TRP A 503 0.32 -2.87 21.42
CA TRP A 503 0.44 -3.47 22.75
C TRP A 503 -0.57 -2.90 23.74
N LYS A 504 -0.77 -1.58 23.76
CA LYS A 504 -1.79 -0.91 24.59
C LYS A 504 -3.21 -1.46 24.38
N LYS A 505 -3.53 -1.89 23.16
CA LYS A 505 -4.86 -2.43 22.83
C LYS A 505 -5.08 -3.83 23.38
N ILE A 506 -4.02 -4.63 23.53
CA ILE A 506 -4.15 -6.07 23.77
C ILE A 506 -3.53 -6.53 25.10
N SER A 507 -2.68 -5.71 25.73
CA SER A 507 -1.89 -6.12 26.89
C SER A 507 -2.74 -6.56 28.08
N HIS A 508 -3.90 -5.93 28.29
CA HIS A 508 -4.81 -6.23 29.40
C HIS A 508 -5.43 -7.63 29.30
N GLU A 509 -5.68 -8.13 28.09
CA GLU A 509 -6.16 -9.49 27.90
C GLU A 509 -5.02 -10.52 27.99
N ILE A 510 -3.80 -10.13 27.60
CA ILE A 510 -2.63 -11.03 27.57
C ILE A 510 -2.01 -11.20 28.96
N ILE A 511 -1.85 -10.12 29.72
CA ILE A 511 -1.34 -10.15 31.09
C ILE A 511 -2.54 -10.38 32.02
N THR A 512 -2.75 -11.63 32.43
CA THR A 512 -3.88 -12.03 33.30
C THR A 512 -3.44 -12.43 34.70
N ASP A 513 -2.16 -12.28 35.04
CA ASP A 513 -1.66 -12.58 36.38
C ASP A 513 -1.86 -11.34 37.24
N GLU A 514 -2.75 -11.44 38.23
CA GLU A 514 -3.06 -10.38 39.20
C GLU A 514 -1.82 -9.91 40.00
N ASN A 515 -0.71 -10.68 39.98
CA ASN A 515 0.55 -10.32 40.63
C ASN A 515 1.54 -9.61 39.71
N ILE A 516 1.27 -9.52 38.40
CA ILE A 516 2.03 -8.67 37.48
C ILE A 516 1.35 -7.31 37.51
N PRO A 517 2.01 -6.24 37.95
CA PRO A 517 1.36 -4.95 38.06
C PRO A 517 0.81 -4.49 36.71
N ASP A 518 -0.39 -3.91 36.72
CA ASP A 518 -1.12 -3.29 35.59
C ASP A 518 -0.33 -2.17 34.86
N ASN A 519 0.95 -1.97 35.16
CA ASN A 519 1.69 -0.73 34.98
C ASN A 519 2.79 -0.79 33.90
N PHE A 520 3.03 -1.91 33.21
CA PHE A 520 4.06 -1.92 32.14
C PHE A 520 3.74 -0.92 31.05
N ILE A 521 2.45 -0.66 30.75
CA ILE A 521 2.08 0.39 29.80
C ILE A 521 2.58 1.75 30.29
N SER A 522 2.29 2.12 31.54
CA SER A 522 2.74 3.38 32.12
C SER A 522 4.27 3.50 32.17
N GLU A 523 4.97 2.41 32.48
CA GLU A 523 6.44 2.38 32.44
C GLU A 523 6.99 2.54 31.02
N LEU A 524 6.37 1.89 30.03
CA LEU A 524 6.77 2.02 28.61
C LEU A 524 6.48 3.42 28.07
N GLU A 525 5.40 4.06 28.51
CA GLU A 525 5.11 5.47 28.19
C GLU A 525 6.13 6.41 28.82
N GLN A 526 6.56 6.16 30.06
CA GLN A 526 7.64 6.93 30.69
C GLN A 526 8.97 6.73 29.97
N ASP A 527 9.29 5.50 29.56
CA ASP A 527 10.50 5.22 28.78
C ASP A 527 10.42 5.90 27.39
N ARG A 528 9.25 5.89 26.73
CA ARG A 528 8.97 6.66 25.50
C ARG A 528 9.23 8.15 25.70
N ASP A 529 8.63 8.74 26.73
CA ASP A 529 8.76 10.19 27.00
C ASP A 529 10.19 10.58 27.33
N ARG A 530 10.94 9.69 27.98
CA ARG A 530 12.37 9.87 28.23
C ARG A 530 13.19 9.84 26.95
N ILE A 531 12.88 8.95 26.01
CA ILE A 531 13.51 8.92 24.67
C ILE A 531 13.24 10.24 23.95
N LEU A 532 11.98 10.69 23.92
CA LEU A 532 11.59 11.94 23.26
C LEU A 532 12.31 13.16 23.88
N LYS A 533 12.46 13.18 25.20
CA LYS A 533 13.20 14.23 25.90
C LYS A 533 14.67 14.27 25.48
N VAL A 534 15.33 13.11 25.36
CA VAL A 534 16.73 13.04 24.88
C VAL A 534 16.85 13.58 23.45
N LEU A 535 15.89 13.26 22.58
CA LEU A 535 15.87 13.80 21.21
C LEU A 535 15.74 15.33 21.20
N ASP A 536 14.86 15.90 22.01
CA ASP A 536 14.67 17.35 22.16
C ASP A 536 15.93 18.06 22.66
N GLU A 537 16.57 17.49 23.70
CA GLU A 537 17.84 17.99 24.26
C GLU A 537 19.00 17.93 23.24
N MET A 538 18.97 16.94 22.34
CA MET A 538 19.93 16.81 21.25
C MET A 538 19.56 17.61 20.00
N HIS A 539 18.44 18.35 20.05
CA HIS A 539 17.84 19.08 18.93
C HIS A 539 17.53 18.21 17.70
N ILE A 540 17.30 16.92 17.89
CA ILE A 540 17.01 15.97 16.80
C ILE A 540 15.52 15.94 16.52
N ILE A 541 15.16 16.25 15.27
CA ILE A 541 13.79 16.15 14.77
C ILE A 541 13.61 14.77 14.16
N HIS A 542 12.79 13.91 14.76
CA HIS A 542 12.53 12.54 14.26
C HIS A 542 11.53 12.50 13.08
N GLY A 543 10.60 13.45 13.02
CA GLY A 543 9.52 13.50 12.01
C GLY A 543 8.26 12.72 12.40
N HIS A 544 8.36 11.50 12.93
CA HIS A 544 7.20 10.61 13.21
C HIS A 544 7.21 9.95 14.59
N ALA A 545 7.36 10.71 15.67
CA ALA A 545 7.56 10.16 17.01
C ALA A 545 6.24 9.83 17.74
N HIS A 546 5.39 8.98 17.15
CA HIS A 546 4.14 8.49 17.74
C HIS A 546 4.26 7.02 18.20
N ASP A 547 3.34 6.55 19.05
CA ASP A 547 3.37 5.20 19.66
C ASP A 547 3.56 4.03 18.67
N ALA A 548 3.09 4.16 17.42
CA ALA A 548 3.27 3.11 16.41
C ALA A 548 4.73 2.95 15.93
N ASN A 549 5.59 3.95 16.20
CA ASN A 549 7.02 3.95 15.90
C ASN A 549 7.88 3.62 17.14
N PHE A 550 7.25 3.22 18.24
CA PHE A 550 7.94 2.63 19.37
C PHE A 550 7.69 1.12 19.37
N CYS A 551 8.64 0.37 18.81
CA CYS A 551 8.56 -1.09 18.75
C CYS A 551 9.03 -1.74 20.05
N LEU A 552 8.40 -2.84 20.43
CA LEU A 552 8.74 -3.58 21.63
C LEU A 552 9.67 -4.75 21.32
N ARG A 553 10.35 -5.25 22.36
CA ARG A 553 11.05 -6.53 22.31
C ARG A 553 10.90 -7.28 23.63
N PHE A 554 10.21 -8.41 23.57
CA PHE A 554 10.00 -9.28 24.73
C PHE A 554 11.24 -10.16 24.97
N GLU A 555 11.57 -10.36 26.24
CA GLU A 555 12.45 -11.44 26.64
C GLU A 555 11.88 -12.78 26.21
N ARG A 556 12.75 -13.72 25.85
CA ARG A 556 12.36 -15.04 25.35
C ARG A 556 13.00 -16.15 26.16
N LYS A 557 12.19 -17.13 26.55
CA LYS A 557 12.63 -18.38 27.19
C LYS A 557 12.27 -19.56 26.29
N ARG A 558 13.28 -20.24 25.76
CA ARG A 558 13.12 -21.32 24.74
C ARG A 558 12.30 -20.85 23.52
N GLY A 559 12.53 -19.62 23.07
CA GLY A 559 11.84 -19.02 21.91
C GLY A 559 10.51 -18.33 22.23
N ASN A 560 9.88 -18.64 23.36
CA ASN A 560 8.58 -18.05 23.73
C ASN A 560 8.74 -16.74 24.51
N PRO A 561 7.89 -15.73 24.25
CA PRO A 561 7.93 -14.48 25.00
C PRO A 561 7.59 -14.67 26.47
N VAL A 562 8.26 -13.89 27.32
CA VAL A 562 8.04 -13.85 28.77
C VAL A 562 7.24 -12.60 29.10
N PHE A 563 5.92 -12.75 29.22
CA PHE A 563 5.00 -11.64 29.51
C PHE A 563 5.06 -11.14 30.96
N SER A 564 5.69 -11.90 31.87
CA SER A 564 5.91 -11.48 33.26
C SER A 564 7.03 -10.48 33.46
N LYS A 565 7.68 -10.04 32.38
CA LYS A 565 8.73 -9.02 32.40
C LYS A 565 8.39 -7.90 31.45
N LYS A 566 8.77 -6.68 31.84
CA LYS A 566 8.64 -5.50 30.97
C LYS A 566 9.43 -5.73 29.67
N PRO A 567 8.83 -5.59 28.49
CA PRO A 567 9.58 -5.63 27.24
C PRO A 567 10.48 -4.38 27.11
N ARG A 568 11.55 -4.47 26.33
CA ARG A 568 12.33 -3.29 25.94
C ARG A 568 11.58 -2.49 24.86
N ILE A 569 11.75 -1.18 24.83
CA ILE A 569 11.12 -0.27 23.86
C ILE A 569 12.19 0.39 23.01
N TYR A 570 11.97 0.44 21.70
CA TYR A 570 12.91 1.01 20.74
C TYR A 570 12.17 2.00 19.84
N LEU A 571 12.67 3.22 19.75
CA LEU A 571 12.25 4.14 18.71
C LEU A 571 12.78 3.65 17.36
N ILE A 572 11.90 3.57 16.36
CA ILE A 572 12.20 3.18 14.99
C ILE A 572 11.82 4.30 14.02
N ASP A 573 12.14 4.11 12.75
CA ASP A 573 11.65 4.95 11.65
C ASP A 573 12.32 6.32 11.49
N PHE A 574 13.65 6.31 11.53
CA PHE A 574 14.50 7.49 11.37
C PHE A 574 14.57 8.06 9.95
N ASP A 575 13.64 7.75 9.05
CA ASP A 575 13.75 8.13 7.63
C ASP A 575 13.53 9.62 7.34
N GLN A 576 13.01 10.35 8.31
CA GLN A 576 12.91 11.81 8.32
C GLN A 576 13.72 12.44 9.45
N ALA A 577 14.65 11.69 10.05
CA ALA A 577 15.44 12.19 11.16
C ALA A 577 16.44 13.25 10.68
N ILE A 578 16.44 14.41 11.34
CA ILE A 578 17.31 15.53 11.05
C ILE A 578 18.00 15.96 12.34
N SER A 579 19.33 16.10 12.28
CA SER A 579 20.14 16.77 13.29
C SER A 579 20.61 18.10 12.68
N PRO A 580 20.20 19.25 13.24
CA PRO A 580 20.69 20.57 12.81
C PRO A 580 22.19 20.76 13.03
#